data_AF-A0A529HK47-F1
#
_entry.id   AF-A0A529HK47-F1
#
_cell.length_a   1.000
_cell.length_b   1.000
_cell.length_c   1.000
_cell.angle_alpha   90.00
_cell.angle_beta   90.00
_cell.angle_gamma   90.00
#
_symmetry.space_group_name_H-M   'P 1'
#
loop_
_entity.id
_entity.type
_entity.pdbx_description
1 polymer ?
#
loop_
_entity_poly.entity_id
_entity_poly.type
_entity_poly.pdbx_seq_one_letter_code
_entity_poly.pdbx_strand_id
1 'polypeptide(L)'
;DALRIAEQGTRAWTSQTPGTMHACGHDGHTAMLLGAAKLLAEEGGFDGTVRFIFQPAEEWGRGALAMIEDGLIERFPFEEIFGLHNMP
;
A
#
# COMPACT_ATOMS: atom_id res chain seq x y z
N ASP A 1 4.81 1.50 -3.77
CA ASP A 1 5.96 1.95 -4.59
C ASP A 1 5.55 3.15 -5.45
N ALA A 2 6.47 3.73 -6.22
CA ALA A 2 6.24 4.94 -7.04
C ALA A 2 6.70 4.71 -8.49
N LEU A 3 6.45 5.68 -9.38
CA LEU A 3 6.76 5.60 -10.81
C LEU A 3 7.94 6.48 -11.20
N ARG A 4 8.68 6.05 -12.25
CA ARG A 4 9.76 6.83 -12.89
C ARG A 4 9.21 7.91 -13.81
N ILE A 5 8.43 8.82 -13.23
CA ILE A 5 7.79 9.95 -13.90
C ILE A 5 8.21 11.22 -13.15
N ALA A 6 8.65 12.24 -13.89
CA ALA A 6 8.95 13.54 -13.30
C ALA A 6 7.65 14.26 -12.94
N GLU A 7 7.46 14.55 -11.66
CA GLU A 7 6.27 15.26 -11.20
C GLU A 7 6.18 16.65 -11.82
N GLN A 8 4.97 17.01 -12.25
CA GLN A 8 4.67 18.32 -12.80
C GLN A 8 3.86 19.13 -11.79
N GLY A 9 4.16 20.42 -11.69
CA GLY A 9 3.43 21.36 -10.84
C GLY A 9 4.24 21.90 -9.67
N THR A 10 3.62 22.78 -8.91
CA THR A 10 4.26 23.62 -7.88
C THR A 10 3.62 23.44 -6.50
N ARG A 11 2.94 22.31 -6.29
CA ARG A 11 2.29 22.01 -5.01
C ARG A 11 3.35 21.89 -3.92
N ALA A 12 3.00 22.25 -2.69
CA ALA A 12 3.93 22.19 -1.57
C ALA A 12 4.40 20.76 -1.23
N TRP A 13 3.65 19.75 -1.69
CA TRP A 13 3.93 18.33 -1.47
C TRP A 13 4.43 17.59 -2.72
N THR A 14 4.88 18.33 -3.75
CA THR A 14 5.52 17.72 -4.92
C THR A 14 6.73 16.89 -4.50
N SER A 15 6.97 15.77 -5.19
CA SER A 15 8.12 14.90 -5.02
C SER A 15 9.42 15.68 -5.00
N GLN A 16 10.24 15.41 -3.98
CA GLN A 16 11.60 15.93 -3.85
C GLN A 16 12.63 15.04 -4.54
N THR A 17 12.20 13.91 -5.12
CA THR A 17 13.07 12.99 -5.87
C THR A 17 12.91 13.24 -7.37
N PRO A 18 13.90 13.83 -8.05
CA PRO A 18 13.79 14.15 -9.47
C PRO A 18 13.50 12.91 -10.32
N GLY A 19 12.53 13.03 -11.23
CA GLY A 19 12.14 11.94 -12.13
C GLY A 19 11.32 10.82 -11.48
N THR A 20 10.84 11.00 -10.25
CA THR A 20 10.00 10.02 -9.54
C THR A 20 8.78 10.68 -8.92
N MET A 21 7.61 10.07 -9.02
CA MET A 21 6.37 10.55 -8.37
C MET A 21 5.40 9.40 -8.07
N HIS A 22 4.50 9.60 -7.11
CA HIS A 22 3.36 8.70 -6.87
C HIS A 22 2.20 8.98 -7.84
N ALA A 23 2.43 8.75 -9.14
CA ALA A 23 1.43 9.00 -10.19
C ALA A 23 0.24 8.03 -10.18
N CYS A 24 0.34 6.90 -9.47
CA CYS A 24 -0.74 5.92 -9.33
C CYS A 24 -1.49 6.02 -7.97
N GLY A 25 -1.09 6.97 -7.11
CA GLY A 25 -1.75 7.23 -5.82
C GLY A 25 -1.42 6.23 -4.71
N HIS A 26 -0.33 5.46 -4.84
CA HIS A 26 0.12 4.50 -3.83
C HIS A 26 0.51 5.15 -2.48
N ASP A 27 0.86 6.44 -2.49
CA ASP A 27 0.97 7.26 -1.28
C ASP A 27 -0.36 7.39 -0.56
N GLY A 28 -1.44 7.68 -1.30
CA GLY A 28 -2.80 7.71 -0.80
C GLY A 28 -3.27 6.35 -0.26
N HIS A 29 -3.02 5.26 -0.98
CA HIS A 29 -3.38 3.90 -0.51
C HIS A 29 -2.67 3.56 0.81
N THR A 30 -1.37 3.86 0.89
CA THR A 30 -0.57 3.61 2.10
C THR A 30 -1.09 4.44 3.28
N ALA A 31 -1.39 5.73 3.05
CA ALA A 31 -1.95 6.60 4.09
C ALA A 31 -3.32 6.12 4.58
N MET A 32 -4.22 5.74 3.66
CA MET A 32 -5.55 5.20 4.02
C MET A 32 -5.44 3.89 4.79
N LEU A 33 -4.57 2.97 4.38
CA LEU A 33 -4.40 1.68 5.03
C LEU A 33 -3.80 1.83 6.45
N LEU A 34 -2.84 2.74 6.63
CA LEU A 34 -2.34 3.10 7.97
C LEU A 34 -3.42 3.70 8.85
N GLY A 35 -4.29 4.56 8.30
CA GLY A 35 -5.44 5.12 9.01
C GLY A 35 -6.41 4.03 9.46
N ALA A 36 -6.76 3.10 8.58
CA ALA A 36 -7.61 1.95 8.93
C ALA A 36 -6.97 1.08 10.02
N ALA A 37 -5.66 0.79 9.93
CA ALA A 37 -4.93 0.05 10.95
C ALA A 37 -4.98 0.71 12.32
N LYS A 38 -4.81 2.03 12.35
CA LYS A 38 -4.90 2.82 13.59
C LYS A 38 -6.30 2.72 14.20
N LEU A 39 -7.34 3.01 13.42
CA LEU A 39 -8.72 3.00 13.91
C LEU A 39 -9.13 1.62 14.44
N LEU A 40 -8.81 0.56 13.69
CA LEU A 40 -9.12 -0.82 14.12
C LEU A 40 -8.34 -1.24 15.37
N ALA A 41 -7.11 -0.77 15.54
CA ALA A 41 -6.32 -1.03 16.74
C ALA A 41 -6.84 -0.26 17.97
N GLU A 42 -7.37 0.94 17.78
CA GLU A 42 -7.92 1.79 18.86
C GLU A 42 -9.34 1.38 19.26
N GLU A 43 -10.21 1.13 18.29
CA GLU A 43 -11.63 0.83 18.49
C GLU A 43 -11.89 -0.66 18.78
N GLY A 44 -11.13 -1.55 18.14
CA GLY A 44 -11.32 -3.00 18.25
C GLY A 44 -12.71 -3.45 17.81
N GLY A 45 -13.32 -4.35 18.60
CA GLY A 45 -14.72 -4.75 18.43
C GLY A 45 -15.00 -5.84 17.38
N PHE A 46 -13.97 -6.50 16.87
CA PHE A 46 -14.08 -7.65 15.98
C PHE A 46 -13.45 -8.90 16.61
N ASP A 47 -13.96 -10.08 16.22
CA ASP A 47 -13.34 -11.36 16.56
C ASP A 47 -12.40 -11.77 15.42
N GLY A 48 -11.18 -12.20 15.76
CA GLY A 48 -10.16 -12.61 14.80
C GLY A 48 -8.98 -11.64 14.64
N THR A 49 -8.32 -11.68 13.48
CA THR A 49 -7.08 -10.93 13.20
C THR A 49 -7.10 -10.32 11.81
N VAL A 50 -6.97 -9.00 11.74
CA VAL A 50 -6.77 -8.27 10.49
C VAL A 50 -5.28 -8.09 10.25
N ARG A 51 -4.81 -8.45 9.04
CA ARG A 51 -3.40 -8.31 8.62
C ARG A 51 -3.29 -7.21 7.59
N PHE A 52 -2.45 -6.22 7.86
CA PHE A 52 -2.19 -5.10 6.95
C PHE A 52 -0.96 -5.40 6.09
N ILE A 53 -1.15 -5.49 4.78
CA ILE A 53 -0.11 -5.84 3.82
C ILE A 53 0.28 -4.60 3.01
N PHE A 54 1.50 -4.11 3.22
CA PHE A 54 2.08 -2.99 2.47
C PHE A 54 2.98 -3.52 1.37
N GLN A 55 2.37 -3.87 0.23
CA GLN A 55 3.07 -4.51 -0.89
C GLN A 55 4.04 -3.53 -1.59
N PRO A 56 5.31 -3.89 -1.81
CA PRO A 56 6.22 -3.14 -2.68
C PRO A 56 6.00 -3.50 -4.16
N ALA A 57 6.67 -2.81 -5.09
CA ALA A 57 6.85 -3.23 -6.49
C ALA A 57 5.56 -3.68 -7.22
N GLU A 58 4.43 -3.00 -7.00
CA GLU A 58 3.16 -3.27 -7.69
C GLU A 58 3.27 -2.89 -9.16
N GLU A 59 3.88 -1.75 -9.47
CA GLU A 59 3.97 -1.20 -10.84
C GLU A 59 4.72 -2.12 -11.81
N TRP A 60 5.52 -3.04 -11.27
CA TRP A 60 6.29 -4.03 -12.02
C TRP A 60 5.67 -5.43 -11.96
N GLY A 61 4.56 -5.62 -11.26
CA GLY A 61 3.89 -6.90 -11.05
C GLY A 61 4.72 -7.91 -10.26
N ARG A 62 5.68 -7.44 -9.45
CA ARG A 62 6.67 -8.31 -8.76
C ARG A 62 6.47 -8.43 -7.26
N GLY A 63 5.79 -7.45 -6.65
CA GLY A 63 5.60 -7.39 -5.20
C GLY A 63 4.91 -8.60 -4.60
N ALA A 64 3.69 -8.87 -5.06
CA ALA A 64 2.83 -9.92 -4.50
C ALA A 64 3.51 -11.29 -4.54
N LEU A 65 4.04 -11.68 -5.70
CA LEU A 65 4.70 -12.97 -5.87
C LEU A 65 5.92 -13.10 -4.95
N ALA A 66 6.76 -12.06 -4.87
CA ALA A 66 7.94 -12.08 -4.00
C ALA A 66 7.57 -12.19 -2.51
N MET A 67 6.49 -11.55 -2.06
CA MET A 67 6.02 -11.68 -0.68
C MET A 67 5.48 -13.08 -0.39
N ILE A 68 4.75 -13.68 -1.33
CA ILE A 68 4.25 -15.06 -1.22
C ILE A 68 5.43 -16.03 -1.17
N GLU A 69 6.43 -15.87 -2.03
CA GLU A 69 7.66 -16.68 -2.03
C GLU A 69 8.48 -16.52 -0.74
N ASP A 70 8.43 -15.36 -0.07
CA ASP A 70 9.01 -15.12 1.27
C ASP A 70 8.13 -15.64 2.45
N GLY A 71 7.10 -16.42 2.11
CA GLY A 71 6.26 -17.13 3.08
C GLY A 71 5.17 -16.28 3.72
N LEU A 72 4.66 -15.24 3.04
CA LEU A 72 3.61 -14.36 3.57
C LEU A 72 2.41 -15.15 4.12
N ILE A 73 1.94 -16.15 3.37
CA ILE A 73 0.73 -16.90 3.72
C ILE A 73 1.00 -17.85 4.88
N GLU A 74 2.15 -18.52 4.87
CA GLU A 74 2.56 -19.48 5.90
C GLU A 74 2.84 -18.78 7.23
N ARG A 75 3.50 -17.63 7.19
CA ARG A 75 3.85 -16.83 8.38
C ARG A 75 2.65 -16.08 8.93
N PHE A 76 1.71 -15.68 8.06
CA PHE A 76 0.59 -14.82 8.41
C PHE A 76 -0.71 -15.31 7.72
N PRO A 77 -1.28 -16.45 8.14
CA PRO A 77 -2.39 -17.09 7.44
C PRO A 77 -3.68 -16.26 7.49
N PHE A 78 -4.33 -16.05 6.34
CA PHE A 78 -5.61 -15.35 6.21
C PHE A 78 -6.55 -16.12 5.27
N GLU A 79 -7.85 -15.89 5.42
CA GLU A 79 -8.90 -16.56 4.64
C GLU A 79 -9.36 -15.70 3.45
N GLU A 80 -9.32 -14.38 3.62
CA GLU A 80 -9.77 -13.41 2.65
C GLU A 80 -8.77 -12.25 2.55
N ILE A 81 -8.65 -11.66 1.36
CA ILE A 81 -7.81 -10.49 1.10
C ILE A 81 -8.63 -9.43 0.37
N PHE A 82 -8.51 -8.19 0.84
CA PHE A 82 -9.19 -7.03 0.27
C PHE A 82 -8.15 -6.04 -0.22
N GLY A 83 -8.37 -5.51 -1.42
CA GLY A 83 -7.55 -4.46 -2.02
C GLY A 83 -8.42 -3.33 -2.54
N LEU A 84 -7.84 -2.15 -2.67
CA LEU A 84 -8.48 -0.99 -3.30
C LEU A 84 -7.49 -0.31 -4.22
N HIS A 85 -8.01 0.45 -5.17
CA HIS A 85 -7.25 1.37 -5.99
C HIS A 85 -8.06 2.65 -6.13
N ASN A 86 -7.40 3.82 -6.14
CA ASN A 86 -8.11 5.04 -6.51
C ASN A 86 -8.53 4.96 -7.99
N MET A 87 -9.75 5.33 -8.28
CA MET A 87 -10.13 5.71 -9.64
C MET A 87 -10.03 7.23 -9.76
N PRO A 88 -9.45 7.77 -10.84
CA PRO A 88 -10.12 8.84 -11.54
C PRO A 88 -11.36 8.31 -12.27
#